data_AF-A0A1G1PB14-F1
#
_entry.id   AF-A0A1G1PB14-F1
#
_cell.length_a   1.000
_cell.length_b   1.000
_cell.length_c   1.000
_cell.angle_alpha   90.00
_cell.angle_beta   90.00
_cell.angle_gamma   90.00
#
_symmetry.space_group_name_H-M   'P 1'
#
loop_
_entity.id
_entity.type
_entity.pdbx_description
1 polymer ?
#
loop_
_entity_poly.entity_id
_entity_poly.type
_entity_poly.pdbx_seq_one_letter_code
_entity_poly.pdbx_strand_id
1 'polypeptide(L)' 'MQASKKASSHPADNLIKKLELYRLENRITQQELAEKIGVNFSTVSRWLNGKTTPNKIQAYHIEKFLKERGIYGKK' A
#
# COMPACT_ATOMS: atom_id res chain seq x y z
N MET A 1 -13.53 -19.10 -15.20
CA MET A 1 -12.23 -19.58 -14.69
C MET A 1 -11.64 -18.52 -13.77
N GLN A 2 -11.55 -18.89 -12.49
CA GLN A 2 -10.79 -18.34 -11.37
C GLN A 2 -10.60 -16.81 -11.21
N ALA A 3 -11.22 -16.26 -10.17
CA ALA A 3 -10.47 -15.67 -9.05
C ALA A 3 -11.39 -15.54 -7.83
N SER A 4 -11.39 -16.55 -6.97
CA SER A 4 -11.96 -16.48 -5.63
C SER A 4 -11.29 -15.34 -4.86
N LYS A 5 -12.07 -14.34 -4.47
CA LYS A 5 -11.66 -13.31 -3.50
C LYS A 5 -11.35 -14.00 -2.18
N LYS A 6 -10.08 -14.36 -1.96
CA LYS A 6 -9.60 -14.72 -0.63
C LYS A 6 -9.49 -13.42 0.16
N ALA A 7 -10.42 -13.20 1.08
CA ALA A 7 -10.19 -12.28 2.19
C ALA A 7 -9.09 -12.92 3.06
N SER A 8 -7.83 -12.69 2.71
CA SER A 8 -6.70 -13.07 3.54
C SER A 8 -6.60 -12.11 4.71
N SER A 9 -6.48 -12.70 5.90
CA SER A 9 -6.40 -12.04 7.20
C SER A 9 -4.94 -11.82 7.62
N HIS A 10 -4.07 -11.36 6.72
CA HIS A 10 -2.68 -11.01 7.08
C HIS A 10 -2.55 -9.51 7.42
N PRO A 11 -1.75 -9.12 8.43
CA PRO A 11 -1.54 -7.72 8.79
C PRO A 11 -1.02 -6.85 7.63
N ALA A 12 -0.20 -7.44 6.73
CA ALA A 12 0.29 -6.78 5.53
C ALA A 12 -0.84 -6.42 4.53
N ASP A 13 -1.92 -7.22 4.49
CA ASP A 13 -3.08 -6.94 3.64
C ASP A 13 -3.81 -5.68 4.12
N ASN A 14 -3.77 -5.40 5.42
CA ASN A 14 -4.33 -4.17 5.98
C ASN A 14 -3.50 -2.94 5.59
N LEU A 15 -2.17 -3.06 5.56
CA LEU A 15 -1.27 -1.98 5.19
C LEU A 15 -1.42 -1.59 3.71
N ILE A 16 -1.46 -2.58 2.81
CA ILE A 16 -1.66 -2.33 1.37
C ILE A 16 -3.05 -1.78 1.08
N LYS A 17 -4.10 -2.24 1.78
CA LYS A 17 -5.44 -1.64 1.67
C LYS A 17 -5.45 -0.17 2.06
N LYS A 18 -4.81 0.20 3.18
CA LYS A 18 -4.70 1.61 3.60
C LYS A 18 -3.93 2.44 2.58
N LEU A 19 -2.90 1.86 1.97
CA LEU A 19 -2.13 2.52 0.92
C LEU A 19 -2.98 2.78 -0.34
N GLU A 20 -3.81 1.83 -0.75
CA GLU A 20 -4.73 2.00 -1.88
C GLU A 20 -5.81 3.03 -1.58
N LEU A 21 -6.38 3.03 -0.37
CA LEU A 21 -7.35 4.02 0.06
C LEU A 21 -6.76 5.44 -0.01
N TYR A 22 -5.56 5.63 0.54
CA TYR A 22 -4.84 6.89 0.43
C TYR A 22 -4.70 7.36 -1.03
N ARG A 23 -4.30 6.45 -1.93
CA ARG A 23 -4.14 6.73 -3.36
C ARG A 23 -5.43 7.28 -3.97
N LEU A 24 -6.55 6.62 -3.69
CA LEU A 24 -7.86 6.96 -4.21
C LEU A 24 -8.40 8.27 -3.62
N GLU A 25 -8.27 8.47 -2.30
CA GLU A 25 -8.70 9.70 -1.61
C GLU A 25 -7.94 10.93 -2.09
N ASN A 26 -6.65 10.76 -2.38
CA ASN A 26 -5.79 11.86 -2.85
C ASN A 26 -5.77 11.98 -4.38
N ARG A 27 -6.50 11.11 -5.10
CA ARG A 27 -6.61 11.09 -6.57
C ARG A 27 -5.25 11.05 -7.28
N ILE A 28 -4.29 10.34 -6.69
CA ILE A 28 -2.95 10.19 -7.28
C ILE A 28 -2.84 8.86 -8.05
N THR A 29 -1.98 8.87 -9.06
CA THR A 29 -1.62 7.67 -9.82
C THR A 29 -0.75 6.73 -8.99
N GLN A 30 -0.65 5.47 -9.43
CA GLN A 30 0.29 4.52 -8.82
C GLN A 30 1.76 4.98 -8.99
N GLN A 31 2.07 5.73 -10.04
CA GLN A 31 3.39 6.31 -10.26
C GLN A 31 3.71 7.40 -9.24
N GLU A 32 2.82 8.38 -9.07
CA GLU A 32 2.98 9.43 -8.06
C GLU A 32 3.05 8.85 -6.64
N LEU A 33 2.27 7.79 -6.36
CA LEU A 33 2.36 7.07 -5.09
C LEU A 33 3.75 6.43 -4.90
N ALA A 34 4.29 5.81 -5.94
CA ALA A 34 5.61 5.17 -5.90
C ALA A 34 6.72 6.20 -5.65
N GLU A 35 6.67 7.34 -6.35
CA GLU A 35 7.58 8.48 -6.16
C GLU A 35 7.51 9.01 -4.73
N LYS A 36 6.30 9.16 -4.16
CA LYS A 36 6.09 9.61 -2.78
C LYS A 36 6.65 8.65 -1.72
N ILE A 37 6.63 7.35 -1.96
CA ILE A 37 7.16 6.33 -1.04
C ILE A 37 8.67 6.10 -1.26
N GLY A 38 9.19 6.45 -2.44
CA GLY A 38 10.58 6.22 -2.84
C GLY A 38 10.83 4.81 -3.37
N VAL A 39 9.86 4.23 -4.08
CA VAL A 39 9.99 2.89 -4.70
C VAL A 39 9.65 2.95 -6.19
N ASN A 40 10.01 1.89 -6.93
CA ASN A 40 9.65 1.79 -8.34
C ASN A 40 8.13 1.57 -8.52
N PHE A 41 7.56 2.12 -9.60
CA PHE A 41 6.16 1.91 -9.99
C PHE A 41 5.77 0.42 -10.01
N SER A 42 6.61 -0.44 -10.59
CA SER A 42 6.33 -1.88 -10.68
C SER A 42 6.16 -2.53 -9.31
N THR A 43 6.85 -2.01 -8.29
CA THR A 43 6.74 -2.49 -6.91
C THR A 43 5.36 -2.17 -6.33
N VAL A 44 4.91 -0.92 -6.46
CA VAL A 44 3.56 -0.50 -6.03
C VAL A 44 2.49 -1.27 -6.78
N SER A 45 2.62 -1.40 -8.11
CA SER A 45 1.66 -2.13 -8.93
C SER A 45 1.52 -3.60 -8.50
N ARG A 46 2.62 -4.30 -8.20
CA ARG A 46 2.55 -5.68 -7.70
C ARG A 46 1.89 -5.77 -6.33
N TRP A 47 2.12 -4.82 -5.42
CA TRP A 47 1.45 -4.80 -4.11
C TRP A 47 -0.06 -4.61 -4.24
N LEU A 48 -0.49 -3.57 -4.98
CA LEU A 48 -1.90 -3.23 -5.12
C LEU A 48 -2.70 -4.31 -5.86
N ASN A 49 -2.06 -5.04 -6.76
CA ASN A 49 -2.65 -6.20 -7.45
C ASN A 49 -2.51 -7.52 -6.66
N GLY A 50 -2.00 -7.50 -5.43
CA GLY A 50 -1.82 -8.69 -4.59
C GLY A 50 -0.82 -9.72 -5.13
N LYS A 51 0.08 -9.32 -6.02
CA LYS A 51 1.11 -10.20 -6.62
C LYS A 51 2.29 -10.43 -5.69
N THR A 52 2.61 -9.44 -4.85
CA THR A 52 3.70 -9.51 -3.86
C THR A 52 3.30 -8.77 -2.60
N THR A 53 3.94 -9.07 -1.48
CA THR A 53 3.83 -8.31 -0.24
C THR A 53 5.08 -7.46 -0.02
N PRO A 54 4.98 -6.29 0.65
CA PRO A 54 6.15 -5.49 1.00
C PRO A 54 7.00 -6.24 2.02
N ASN A 55 8.33 -6.21 1.86
CA ASN A 55 9.25 -6.68 2.89
C ASN A 55 9.25 -5.74 4.11
N LYS A 56 9.98 -6.09 5.17
CA LYS A 56 10.00 -5.30 6.42
C LYS A 56 10.40 -3.83 6.22
N ILE A 57 11.40 -3.56 5.36
CA ILE A 57 11.86 -2.19 5.07
C ILE A 57 10.77 -1.42 4.31
N GLN A 58 10.19 -2.05 3.29
CA GLN A 58 9.12 -1.45 2.49
C GLN A 58 7.87 -1.18 3.33
N ALA A 59 7.49 -2.12 4.21
CA ALA A 59 6.39 -1.93 5.15
C ALA A 59 6.65 -0.73 6.08
N TYR A 60 7.87 -0.59 6.60
CA TYR A 60 8.27 0.57 7.39
C TYR A 60 8.12 1.89 6.61
N HIS A 61 8.56 1.95 5.36
CA HIS A 61 8.40 3.14 4.52
C HIS A 61 6.92 3.48 4.27
N ILE A 62 6.09 2.47 4.01
CA ILE A 62 4.64 2.65 3.83
C ILE A 62 4.00 3.17 5.13
N GLU A 63 4.33 2.56 6.27
CA GLU A 63 3.81 3.00 7.57
C GLU A 63 4.23 4.42 7.92
N LYS A 64 5.51 4.77 7.71
CA LYS A 64 6.03 6.12 7.91
C LYS A 64 5.29 7.12 7.01
N PHE A 65 5.17 6.80 5.73
CA PHE A 65 4.45 7.61 4.76
C PHE A 65 2.99 7.88 5.15
N LEU A 66 2.28 6.86 5.64
CA LEU A 66 0.88 6.98 6.07
C LEU A 66 0.75 7.74 7.41
N LYS A 67 1.69 7.58 8.33
CA LYS A 67 1.73 8.31 9.62
C LYS A 67 1.92 9.81 9.41
N GLU A 68 2.87 10.21 8.57
CA GLU A 68 3.18 11.62 8.29
C GLU A 68 2.00 12.38 7.66
N ARG A 69 1.02 11.67 7.11
CA ARG A 69 -0.18 12.24 6.47
C ARG A 69 -1.45 12.12 7.33
N GLY A 70 -1.32 11.72 8.60
CA GLY A 70 -2.44 11.69 9.55
C GLY A 70 -3.40 10.48 9.42
N ILE A 71 -3.01 9.44 8.68
CA ILE A 71 -3.86 8.25 8.43
C ILE A 71 -3.61 7.15 9.48
N TYR A 72 -2.56 7.28 10.29
CA TYR A 72 -2.26 6.38 11.38
C TYR A 72 -1.87 7.16 12.65
N GLY A 73 -2.68 7.01 13.70
CA GLY A 73 -2.41 7.54 15.03
C GLY A 73 -3.28 8.73 15.44
N LYS A 74 -4.51 8.47 15.87
CA LYS A 74 -4.95 9.12 17.11
C LYS A 74 -4.34 8.30 18.25
N LYS A 75 -3.70 9.02 19.19
CA LYS A 75 -3.33 8.53 20.52
C LYS A 75 -4.47 7.75 21.16
#